data_AF-A0A7V8IXE6-F1
#
_entry.id   AF-A0A7V8IXE6-F1
#
_cell.length_a   1.000
_cell.length_b   1.000
_cell.length_c   1.000
_cell.angle_alpha   90.00
_cell.angle_beta   90.00
_cell.angle_gamma   90.00
#
_symmetry.space_group_name_H-M   'P 1'
#
loop_
_entity.id
_entity.type
_entity.pdbx_description
1 polymer ?
#
loop_
_entity_poly.entity_id
_entity_poly.type
_entity_poly.pdbx_seq_one_letter_code
_entity_poly.pdbx_strand_id
1 'polypeptide(L)'
;MSDGAGTCAACGRTYLSRVGIFRDDAACATCGKPICAACWSDKTTFCQEHEDVPVATLADAPKPGDIPAGQVPAGSTSRQSAREMEEGFLSRVRKNFRQLAGIYNPLDGRWYDVIERNTGEYVVDLGAEAAKNAVRDRAKSGFNEILASMPTNRAAVCDVFARDFLGAKVKKICLAGVSLSPLDELVKPGWSSLPLGYAAVAQAQRRIVTDPGVFYYLCYFATTGWSGEARDILANGPNFVSCLVEKHADSWRITAKDDGRWGDALAVYDLETYSEKRDRVHIFVKRHTYELLMDRLSDRYVCEKTGLPLDVVRASFRDLSQDPFVHLTADEEQFRISRVY
;
A
#
# COMPACT_ATOMS: atom_id res chain seq x y z
N MET A 1 37.96 -28.86 -31.75
CA MET A 1 36.62 -29.04 -31.15
C MET A 1 35.84 -29.90 -32.11
N SER A 2 35.44 -31.10 -31.70
CA SER A 2 34.66 -32.03 -32.53
C SER A 2 33.29 -31.43 -32.81
N ASP A 3 33.05 -31.03 -34.05
CA ASP A 3 31.74 -30.60 -34.53
C ASP A 3 30.79 -31.80 -34.55
N GLY A 4 30.15 -32.06 -33.41
CA GLY A 4 29.17 -33.11 -33.26
C GLY A 4 27.97 -32.84 -34.16
N ALA A 5 27.65 -33.80 -35.03
CA ALA A 5 26.43 -33.79 -35.83
C ALA A 5 25.20 -33.66 -34.92
N GLY A 6 24.39 -32.62 -35.13
CA GLY A 6 23.17 -32.39 -34.35
C GLY A 6 22.13 -33.46 -34.70
N THR A 7 21.50 -34.06 -33.69
CA THR A 7 20.42 -35.05 -33.88
C THR A 7 19.10 -34.45 -33.43
N CYS A 8 18.04 -34.61 -34.24
CA CYS A 8 16.70 -34.17 -33.86
C CYS A 8 16.24 -34.93 -32.62
N ALA A 9 15.86 -34.21 -31.57
CA ALA A 9 15.41 -34.83 -30.33
C ALA A 9 14.02 -35.48 -30.43
N ALA A 10 13.22 -35.13 -31.44
CA ALA A 10 11.91 -35.71 -31.69
C ALA A 10 11.98 -37.02 -32.50
N CYS A 11 12.71 -37.03 -33.63
CA CYS A 11 12.71 -38.17 -34.55
C CYS A 11 14.05 -38.91 -34.67
N GLY A 12 15.08 -38.50 -33.92
CA GLY A 12 16.39 -39.14 -33.91
C GLY A 12 17.22 -38.98 -35.19
N ARG A 13 16.76 -38.18 -36.18
CA ARG A 13 17.52 -37.94 -37.42
C ARG A 13 18.79 -37.13 -37.14
N THR A 14 19.94 -37.67 -37.50
CA THR A 14 21.24 -36.99 -37.42
C THR A 14 21.50 -36.15 -38.66
N TYR A 15 21.91 -34.90 -38.47
CA TYR A 15 22.18 -33.95 -39.55
C TYR A 15 23.68 -33.77 -39.77
N LEU A 16 24.12 -34.02 -41.00
CA LEU A 16 25.53 -34.02 -41.41
C LEU A 16 26.09 -32.60 -41.64
N SER A 17 25.28 -31.54 -41.62
CA SER A 17 25.75 -30.16 -41.77
C SER A 17 24.96 -29.17 -40.91
N ARG A 18 25.63 -28.10 -40.45
CA ARG A 18 25.03 -27.00 -39.65
C ARG A 18 24.06 -26.10 -40.43
N VAL A 19 23.97 -26.26 -41.75
CA VAL A 19 23.57 -25.14 -42.64
C VAL A 19 22.08 -25.08 -42.96
N GLY A 20 21.20 -26.00 -42.52
CA GLY A 20 19.80 -25.76 -42.90
C GLY A 20 18.66 -26.66 -42.47
N ILE A 21 18.61 -27.22 -41.26
CA ILE A 21 17.43 -28.04 -40.89
C ILE A 21 16.85 -27.75 -39.50
N PHE A 22 17.55 -26.97 -38.66
CA PHE A 22 17.01 -26.47 -37.40
C PHE A 22 16.71 -24.98 -37.55
N ARG A 23 15.50 -24.57 -37.18
CA ARG A 23 15.22 -23.15 -36.97
C ARG A 23 15.72 -22.79 -35.58
N ASP A 24 16.15 -21.54 -35.37
CA ASP A 24 16.60 -21.05 -34.06
C ASP A 24 15.50 -21.15 -32.98
N ASP A 25 14.23 -21.21 -33.40
CA ASP A 25 13.06 -21.37 -32.54
C ASP A 25 12.53 -22.83 -32.46
N ALA A 26 13.10 -23.76 -33.23
CA ALA A 26 12.65 -25.16 -33.25
C ALA A 26 13.41 -25.99 -32.21
N ALA A 27 12.96 -25.90 -30.96
CA ALA A 27 13.49 -26.66 -29.83
C ALA A 27 12.36 -27.24 -28.98
N CYS A 28 12.66 -28.31 -28.24
CA CYS A 28 11.72 -28.90 -27.29
C CYS A 28 11.29 -27.86 -26.25
N ALA A 29 9.98 -27.66 -26.09
CA ALA A 29 9.43 -26.66 -25.18
C ALA A 29 9.82 -26.88 -23.70
N THR A 30 10.17 -28.12 -23.34
CA THR A 30 10.54 -28.49 -21.96
C THR A 30 12.04 -28.35 -21.70
N CYS A 31 12.90 -28.89 -22.57
CA CYS A 31 14.33 -29.01 -22.30
C CYS A 31 15.24 -28.25 -23.28
N GLY A 32 14.69 -27.58 -24.28
CA GLY A 32 15.46 -26.81 -25.26
C GLY A 32 16.30 -27.65 -26.23
N LYS A 33 16.20 -28.98 -26.23
CA LYS A 33 16.88 -29.84 -27.21
C LYS A 33 16.36 -29.53 -28.63
N PRO A 34 17.22 -29.48 -29.66
CA PRO A 34 16.83 -29.05 -31.00
C PRO A 34 15.87 -30.03 -31.68
N ILE A 35 14.84 -29.51 -32.34
CA ILE A 35 13.82 -30.25 -33.11
C ILE A 35 13.92 -29.81 -34.57
N CYS A 36 13.93 -30.77 -35.50
CA CYS A 36 14.08 -30.44 -36.90
C CYS A 36 12.85 -29.72 -37.46
N ALA A 37 13.06 -28.91 -38.51
CA ALA A 37 12.00 -28.14 -39.14
C ALA A 37 10.83 -28.99 -39.65
N ALA A 38 11.07 -30.26 -40.04
CA ALA A 38 10.01 -31.18 -40.44
C ALA A 38 9.09 -31.54 -39.25
N CYS A 39 9.65 -32.05 -38.15
CA CYS A 39 8.88 -32.36 -36.93
C CYS A 39 8.17 -31.11 -36.40
N TRP A 40 8.84 -29.95 -36.44
CA TRP A 40 8.23 -28.69 -36.03
C TRP A 40 7.04 -28.28 -36.91
N SER A 41 7.14 -28.47 -38.23
CA SER A 41 6.06 -28.19 -39.19
C SER A 41 4.85 -29.11 -38.98
N ASP A 42 5.10 -30.35 -38.54
CA ASP A 42 4.07 -31.31 -38.14
C ASP A 42 3.53 -31.07 -36.71
N LYS A 43 3.81 -29.88 -36.13
CA LYS A 43 3.42 -29.46 -34.77
C LYS A 43 3.97 -30.34 -33.64
N THR A 44 5.05 -31.07 -33.87
CA THR A 44 5.76 -31.79 -32.82
C THR A 44 6.69 -30.81 -32.09
N THR A 45 6.34 -30.45 -30.86
CA THR A 45 7.09 -29.47 -30.04
C THR A 45 7.84 -30.08 -28.85
N PHE A 46 7.83 -31.41 -28.73
CA PHE A 46 8.48 -32.17 -27.65
C PHE A 46 9.47 -33.18 -28.22
N CYS A 47 10.54 -33.49 -27.46
CA CYS A 47 11.43 -34.60 -27.80
C CYS A 47 10.83 -35.92 -27.33
N GLN A 48 11.33 -37.04 -27.84
CA GLN A 48 10.82 -38.39 -27.53
C GLN A 48 10.77 -38.67 -26.01
N GLU A 49 11.78 -38.20 -25.26
CA GLU A 49 11.81 -38.30 -23.78
C GLU A 49 10.66 -37.55 -23.07
N HIS A 50 10.05 -36.55 -23.73
CA HIS A 50 8.97 -35.72 -23.21
C HIS A 50 7.63 -35.96 -23.92
N GLU A 51 7.57 -36.87 -24.90
CA GLU A 51 6.35 -37.22 -25.64
C GLU A 51 5.44 -38.15 -24.81
N ASP A 52 6.05 -39.06 -24.04
CA ASP A 52 5.36 -40.04 -23.19
C ASP A 52 5.19 -39.60 -21.73
N VAL A 53 5.63 -38.39 -21.37
CA VAL A 53 5.25 -37.82 -20.07
C VAL A 53 3.77 -37.51 -20.19
N PRO A 54 2.88 -38.18 -19.42
CA PRO A 54 1.48 -37.79 -19.41
C PRO A 54 1.49 -36.30 -19.15
N VAL A 55 0.78 -35.54 -19.97
CA VAL A 55 0.47 -34.15 -19.65
C VAL A 55 -0.31 -34.23 -18.34
N ALA A 56 0.41 -34.34 -17.22
CA ALA A 56 -0.05 -34.11 -15.88
C ALA A 56 -0.52 -32.69 -16.01
N THR A 57 -1.84 -32.56 -16.26
CA THR A 57 -2.63 -31.35 -16.34
C THR A 57 -1.71 -30.16 -16.19
N LEU A 58 -1.18 -29.67 -17.32
CA LEU A 58 -0.57 -28.35 -17.34
C LEU A 58 -1.68 -27.48 -16.76
N ALA A 59 -1.55 -27.19 -15.46
CA ALA A 59 -2.56 -26.45 -14.74
C ALA A 59 -2.82 -25.22 -15.60
N ASP A 60 -4.09 -25.00 -15.96
CA ASP A 60 -4.49 -23.88 -16.78
C ASP A 60 -3.61 -22.69 -16.43
N ALA A 61 -2.87 -22.18 -17.41
CA ALA A 61 -1.97 -21.05 -17.18
C ALA A 61 -2.74 -20.04 -16.31
N PRO A 62 -2.21 -19.67 -15.12
CA PRO A 62 -2.98 -18.94 -14.14
C PRO A 62 -3.66 -17.76 -14.82
N LYS A 63 -4.98 -17.65 -14.65
CA LYS A 63 -5.78 -16.64 -15.31
C LYS A 63 -5.08 -15.28 -15.14
N PRO A 64 -4.93 -14.46 -16.19
CA PRO A 64 -4.32 -13.16 -16.07
C PRO A 64 -5.07 -12.34 -15.00
N GLY A 65 -4.46 -12.16 -13.83
CA GLY A 65 -5.14 -11.58 -12.66
C GLY A 65 -4.73 -12.24 -11.36
N ASP A 66 -4.64 -13.57 -11.34
CA ASP A 66 -4.30 -14.34 -10.14
C ASP A 66 -2.84 -14.75 -10.22
N ILE A 67 -1.94 -13.89 -9.73
CA ILE A 67 -0.61 -14.35 -9.34
C ILE A 67 -0.81 -15.15 -8.05
N PRO A 68 -0.61 -16.48 -8.05
CA PRO A 68 -0.75 -17.26 -6.83
C PRO A 68 0.08 -16.62 -5.71
N ALA A 69 -0.44 -16.53 -4.49
CA ALA A 69 0.23 -15.83 -3.39
C ALA A 69 1.69 -16.29 -3.15
N GLY A 70 2.04 -17.53 -3.55
CA GLY A 70 3.40 -18.06 -3.52
C GLY A 70 4.38 -17.50 -4.57
N GLN A 71 3.94 -16.61 -5.47
CA GLN A 71 4.78 -15.96 -6.49
C GLN A 71 5.08 -14.48 -6.18
N VAL A 72 4.48 -13.90 -5.12
CA VAL A 72 4.80 -12.54 -4.69
C VAL A 72 6.02 -12.59 -3.77
N PRO A 73 7.15 -11.93 -4.11
CA PRO A 73 8.32 -11.94 -3.26
C PRO A 73 8.03 -11.36 -1.87
N ALA A 74 8.73 -11.88 -0.85
CA ALA A 74 8.61 -11.35 0.50
C ALA A 74 8.93 -9.84 0.51
N GLY A 75 8.06 -9.04 1.14
CA GLY A 75 8.18 -7.58 1.18
C GLY A 75 7.63 -6.85 -0.06
N SER A 76 7.10 -7.55 -1.06
CA SER A 76 6.36 -6.95 -2.17
C SER A 76 4.86 -6.85 -1.88
N THR A 77 4.21 -5.87 -2.51
CA THR A 77 2.75 -5.69 -2.46
C THR A 77 2.15 -6.06 -3.80
N SER A 78 1.19 -6.99 -3.82
CA SER A 78 0.47 -7.38 -5.04
C SER A 78 -0.50 -6.26 -5.50
N ARG A 79 -0.94 -6.31 -6.76
CA ARG A 79 -2.00 -5.43 -7.29
C ARG A 79 -3.24 -5.40 -6.41
N GLN A 80 -3.77 -6.59 -6.13
CA GLN A 80 -4.99 -6.75 -5.35
C GLN A 80 -4.80 -6.19 -3.93
N SER A 81 -3.68 -6.53 -3.27
CA SER A 81 -3.36 -5.99 -1.95
C SER A 81 -3.22 -4.47 -1.98
N ALA A 82 -2.59 -3.88 -3.00
CA ALA A 82 -2.48 -2.43 -3.15
C ALA A 82 -3.86 -1.77 -3.33
N ARG A 83 -4.75 -2.39 -4.12
CA ARG A 83 -6.14 -1.92 -4.29
C ARG A 83 -6.92 -1.98 -2.97
N GLU A 84 -6.84 -3.09 -2.24
CA GLU A 84 -7.49 -3.26 -0.94
C GLU A 84 -6.96 -2.25 0.10
N MET A 85 -5.64 -2.00 0.10
CA MET A 85 -5.03 -0.98 0.95
C MET A 85 -5.52 0.43 0.60
N GLU A 86 -5.62 0.78 -0.69
CA GLU A 86 -6.19 2.05 -1.14
C GLU A 86 -7.64 2.21 -0.66
N GLU A 87 -8.49 1.21 -0.89
CA GLU A 87 -9.90 1.24 -0.48
C GLU A 87 -10.04 1.36 1.05
N GLY A 88 -9.25 0.60 1.80
CA GLY A 88 -9.22 0.66 3.27
C GLY A 88 -8.77 2.02 3.80
N PHE A 89 -7.72 2.60 3.22
CA PHE A 89 -7.22 3.93 3.56
C PHE A 89 -8.30 5.00 3.33
N LEU A 90 -8.87 5.06 2.12
CA LEU A 90 -9.88 6.07 1.76
C LEU A 90 -11.14 5.94 2.62
N SER A 91 -11.57 4.71 2.91
CA SER A 91 -12.71 4.46 3.80
C SER A 91 -12.49 5.03 5.20
N ARG A 92 -11.31 4.80 5.80
CA ARG A 92 -10.94 5.32 7.13
C ARG A 92 -10.84 6.85 7.15
N VAL A 93 -10.16 7.44 6.18
CA VAL A 93 -10.05 8.91 6.07
C VAL A 93 -11.43 9.56 5.98
N ARG A 94 -12.32 9.03 5.12
CA ARG A 94 -13.69 9.55 4.98
C ARG A 94 -14.50 9.41 6.25
N LYS A 95 -14.34 8.30 6.98
CA LYS A 95 -14.96 8.13 8.30
C LYS A 95 -14.50 9.22 9.26
N ASN A 96 -13.21 9.53 9.29
CA ASN A 96 -12.66 10.59 10.14
C ASN A 96 -13.17 11.98 9.74
N PHE A 97 -13.29 12.28 8.43
CA PHE A 97 -13.89 13.53 7.95
C PHE A 97 -15.29 13.76 8.49
N ARG A 98 -16.12 12.71 8.57
CA ARG A 98 -17.50 12.79 9.07
C ARG A 98 -17.60 12.94 10.59
N GLN A 99 -16.54 12.61 11.31
CA GLN A 99 -16.48 12.75 12.77
C GLN A 99 -15.94 14.12 13.20
N LEU A 100 -15.40 14.89 12.26
CA LEU A 100 -14.86 16.21 12.52
C LEU A 100 -16.01 17.20 12.75
N ALA A 101 -16.01 17.88 13.90
CA ALA A 101 -17.02 18.90 14.24
C ALA A 101 -16.63 20.30 13.76
N GLY A 102 -15.34 20.60 13.74
CA GLY A 102 -14.79 21.89 13.37
C GLY A 102 -13.32 21.77 12.96
N ILE A 103 -12.84 22.76 12.20
CA ILE A 103 -11.47 22.79 11.71
C ILE A 103 -10.95 24.22 11.68
N TYR A 104 -9.69 24.41 12.07
CA TYR A 104 -9.04 25.71 12.04
C TYR A 104 -8.53 26.05 10.64
N ASN A 105 -8.63 27.31 10.22
CA ASN A 105 -8.02 27.82 9.00
C ASN A 105 -6.84 28.75 9.35
N PRO A 106 -5.60 28.30 9.12
CA PRO A 106 -4.41 29.12 9.36
C PRO A 106 -4.30 30.37 8.50
N LEU A 107 -4.97 30.45 7.34
CA LEU A 107 -4.87 31.62 6.45
C LEU A 107 -5.59 32.86 7.01
N ASP A 108 -6.72 32.65 7.67
CA ASP A 108 -7.56 33.74 8.19
C ASP A 108 -7.71 33.72 9.71
N GLY A 109 -7.15 32.72 10.39
CA GLY A 109 -7.14 32.58 11.83
C GLY A 109 -8.50 32.21 12.44
N ARG A 110 -9.39 31.57 11.67
CA ARG A 110 -10.77 31.26 12.10
C ARG A 110 -11.04 29.77 12.18
N TRP A 111 -11.95 29.41 13.09
CA TRP A 111 -12.55 28.08 13.13
C TRP A 111 -13.78 28.01 12.23
N TYR A 112 -13.91 26.89 11.50
CA TYR A 112 -15.03 26.61 10.63
C TYR A 112 -15.73 25.32 11.06
N ASP A 113 -17.07 25.38 11.15
CA ASP A 113 -17.89 24.22 11.47
C ASP A 113 -17.92 23.23 10.29
N VAL A 114 -17.64 21.96 10.60
CA VAL A 114 -17.66 20.85 9.65
C VAL A 114 -19.01 20.14 9.77
N ILE A 115 -20.05 20.77 9.21
CA ILE A 115 -21.41 20.24 9.15
C ILE A 115 -21.81 19.98 7.71
N GLU A 116 -22.71 19.02 7.47
CA GLU A 116 -23.14 18.59 6.12
C GLU A 116 -23.53 19.76 5.19
N ARG A 117 -24.18 20.80 5.71
CA ARG A 117 -24.57 21.97 4.89
C ARG A 117 -23.36 22.77 4.36
N ASN A 118 -22.25 22.75 5.08
CA ASN A 118 -21.03 23.54 4.85
C ASN A 118 -19.90 22.66 4.31
N THR A 119 -20.15 21.39 4.00
CA THR A 119 -19.11 20.47 3.52
C THR A 119 -19.48 19.84 2.19
N GLY A 120 -18.47 19.45 1.42
CA GLY A 120 -18.59 18.63 0.22
C GLY A 120 -17.57 17.50 0.25
N GLU A 121 -18.05 16.26 0.31
CA GLU A 121 -17.20 15.06 0.33
C GLU A 121 -17.25 14.35 -1.02
N TYR A 122 -16.10 14.10 -1.65
CA TYR A 122 -16.02 13.41 -2.92
C TYR A 122 -14.70 12.65 -3.07
N VAL A 123 -14.62 11.79 -4.09
CA VAL A 123 -13.41 11.05 -4.44
C VAL A 123 -12.91 11.53 -5.79
N VAL A 124 -11.62 11.82 -5.89
CA VAL A 124 -10.95 12.22 -7.13
C VAL A 124 -10.06 11.09 -7.59
N ASP A 125 -10.25 10.62 -8.82
CA ASP A 125 -9.34 9.69 -9.48
C ASP A 125 -8.13 10.44 -10.02
N LEU A 126 -6.97 10.26 -9.39
CA LEU A 126 -5.74 10.85 -9.87
C LEU A 126 -5.10 9.97 -10.95
N GLY A 127 -5.05 8.65 -10.74
CA GLY A 127 -4.32 7.73 -11.61
C GLY A 127 -5.17 6.90 -12.57
N ALA A 128 -6.50 7.04 -12.63
CA ALA A 128 -7.35 6.14 -13.41
C ALA A 128 -6.95 6.04 -14.90
N GLU A 129 -6.73 7.18 -15.57
CA GLU A 129 -6.25 7.16 -16.97
C GLU A 129 -4.84 6.60 -17.10
N ALA A 130 -3.95 6.88 -16.15
CA ALA A 130 -2.60 6.32 -16.15
C ALA A 130 -2.63 4.79 -15.97
N ALA A 131 -3.47 4.27 -15.06
CA ALA A 131 -3.69 2.84 -14.87
C ALA A 131 -4.26 2.22 -16.15
N LYS A 132 -5.32 2.81 -16.72
CA LYS A 132 -5.97 2.32 -17.94
C LYS A 132 -4.99 2.27 -19.12
N ASN A 133 -4.22 3.33 -19.33
CA ASN A 133 -3.19 3.38 -20.37
C ASN A 133 -2.09 2.35 -20.12
N ALA A 134 -1.58 2.25 -18.88
CA ALA A 134 -0.56 1.27 -18.53
C ALA A 134 -1.03 -0.17 -18.77
N VAL A 135 -2.27 -0.51 -18.41
CA VAL A 135 -2.86 -1.82 -18.68
C VAL A 135 -3.06 -2.02 -20.19
N ARG A 136 -3.61 -1.04 -20.92
CA ARG A 136 -3.85 -1.17 -22.36
C ARG A 136 -2.55 -1.43 -23.14
N ASP A 137 -1.49 -0.70 -22.80
CA ASP A 137 -0.25 -0.72 -23.54
C ASP A 137 0.60 -1.97 -23.21
N ARG A 138 0.30 -2.67 -22.11
CA ARG A 138 1.16 -3.75 -21.58
C ARG A 138 0.45 -5.10 -21.41
N ALA A 139 -0.86 -5.12 -21.23
CA ALA A 139 -1.63 -6.36 -21.10
C ALA A 139 -1.98 -6.92 -22.48
N LYS A 140 -1.35 -8.04 -22.84
CA LYS A 140 -1.64 -8.77 -24.09
C LYS A 140 -3.00 -9.48 -24.07
N SER A 141 -3.49 -9.83 -22.87
CA SER A 141 -4.78 -10.47 -22.61
C SER A 141 -5.22 -10.15 -21.17
N GLY A 142 -6.50 -10.38 -20.85
CA GLY A 142 -7.03 -10.18 -19.49
C GLY A 142 -7.11 -8.71 -19.05
N PHE A 143 -7.37 -7.80 -19.99
CA PHE A 143 -7.40 -6.35 -19.73
C PHE A 143 -8.40 -5.99 -18.63
N ASN A 144 -9.62 -6.56 -18.68
CA ASN A 144 -10.68 -6.22 -17.73
C ASN A 144 -10.37 -6.74 -16.32
N GLU A 145 -9.83 -7.94 -16.21
CA GLU A 145 -9.44 -8.58 -14.96
C GLU A 145 -8.28 -7.82 -14.30
N ILE A 146 -7.25 -7.49 -15.08
CA ILE A 146 -6.13 -6.68 -14.60
C ILE A 146 -6.62 -5.31 -14.15
N LEU A 147 -7.39 -4.61 -14.99
CA LEU A 147 -7.89 -3.27 -14.67
C LEU A 147 -8.77 -3.29 -13.42
N ALA A 148 -9.59 -4.33 -13.23
CA ALA A 148 -10.34 -4.51 -12.00
C ALA A 148 -9.38 -4.65 -10.80
N SER A 149 -8.33 -5.47 -10.86
CA SER A 149 -7.40 -5.63 -9.72
C SER A 149 -6.52 -4.42 -9.40
N MET A 150 -6.45 -3.42 -10.28
CA MET A 150 -5.51 -2.30 -10.15
C MET A 150 -6.00 -1.22 -9.17
N PRO A 151 -5.12 -0.66 -8.32
CA PRO A 151 -5.42 0.62 -7.68
C PRO A 151 -5.48 1.74 -8.72
N THR A 152 -6.19 2.82 -8.42
CA THR A 152 -6.36 3.95 -9.37
C THR A 152 -5.77 5.27 -8.88
N ASN A 153 -5.01 5.25 -7.78
CA ASN A 153 -4.45 6.43 -7.11
C ASN A 153 -5.54 7.48 -6.87
N ARG A 154 -6.32 7.28 -5.81
CA ARG A 154 -7.48 8.12 -5.48
C ARG A 154 -7.22 9.06 -4.32
N ALA A 155 -7.96 10.17 -4.29
CA ALA A 155 -8.00 11.08 -3.16
C ALA A 155 -9.42 11.18 -2.59
N ALA A 156 -9.56 10.96 -1.29
CA ALA A 156 -10.76 11.34 -0.55
C ALA A 156 -10.63 12.82 -0.16
N VAL A 157 -11.58 13.65 -0.58
CA VAL A 157 -11.55 15.10 -0.38
C VAL A 157 -12.77 15.53 0.43
N CYS A 158 -12.55 16.40 1.41
CA CYS A 158 -13.58 17.11 2.15
C CYS A 158 -13.31 18.62 2.06
N ASP A 159 -14.17 19.31 1.33
CA ASP A 159 -14.13 20.76 1.17
C ASP A 159 -15.02 21.41 2.23
N VAL A 160 -14.50 22.40 2.95
CA VAL A 160 -15.23 23.18 3.95
C VAL A 160 -15.50 24.57 3.41
N PHE A 161 -16.77 24.95 3.41
CA PHE A 161 -17.29 26.18 2.83
C PHE A 161 -17.78 27.14 3.91
N ALA A 162 -17.59 28.43 3.64
CA ALA A 162 -18.19 29.52 4.40
C ALA A 162 -19.08 30.34 3.48
N ARG A 163 -20.09 31.01 4.04
CA ARG A 163 -20.84 32.02 3.28
C ARG A 163 -20.12 33.35 3.33
N ASP A 164 -19.96 33.99 2.19
CA ASP A 164 -19.54 35.39 2.14
C ASP A 164 -20.69 36.34 2.52
N PHE A 165 -20.43 37.65 2.44
CA PHE A 165 -21.43 38.68 2.77
C PHE A 165 -22.64 38.70 1.81
N LEU A 166 -22.50 38.12 0.61
CA LEU A 166 -23.58 37.97 -0.37
C LEU A 166 -24.30 36.62 -0.24
N GLY A 167 -23.87 35.77 0.71
CA GLY A 167 -24.43 34.45 0.95
C GLY A 167 -23.91 33.35 0.03
N ALA A 168 -22.95 33.64 -0.86
CA ALA A 168 -22.33 32.65 -1.74
C ALA A 168 -21.40 31.72 -0.94
N LYS A 169 -21.40 30.43 -1.27
CA LYS A 169 -20.48 29.46 -0.65
C LYS A 169 -19.09 29.64 -1.24
N VAL A 170 -18.13 29.99 -0.39
CA VAL A 170 -16.71 30.12 -0.73
C VAL A 170 -15.94 29.03 0.01
N LYS A 171 -15.16 28.24 -0.73
CA LYS A 171 -14.28 27.22 -0.15
C LYS A 171 -13.20 27.89 0.69
N LYS A 172 -12.95 27.38 1.89
CA LYS A 172 -11.95 27.94 2.83
C LYS A 172 -10.89 26.92 3.20
N ILE A 173 -11.29 25.68 3.42
CA ILE A 173 -10.38 24.59 3.79
C ILE A 173 -10.64 23.39 2.86
N CYS A 174 -9.59 22.65 2.56
CA CYS A 174 -9.62 21.36 1.88
C CYS A 174 -8.84 20.34 2.72
N LEU A 175 -9.52 19.28 3.16
CA LEU A 175 -8.88 18.11 3.75
C LEU A 175 -8.77 17.04 2.65
N ALA A 176 -7.58 16.48 2.42
CA ALA A 176 -7.40 15.44 1.42
C ALA A 176 -6.52 14.30 1.92
N GLY A 177 -7.06 13.07 1.88
CA GLY A 177 -6.29 11.84 2.00
C GLY A 177 -6.07 11.21 0.63
N VAL A 178 -4.81 11.13 0.20
CA VAL A 178 -4.39 10.71 -1.14
C VAL A 178 -3.68 9.36 -1.05
N SER A 179 -4.21 8.35 -1.74
CA SER A 179 -3.56 7.05 -1.92
C SER A 179 -2.77 7.04 -3.22
N LEU A 180 -1.50 6.64 -3.16
CA LEU A 180 -0.61 6.52 -4.30
C LEU A 180 -0.03 5.10 -4.39
N SER A 181 0.09 4.61 -5.61
CA SER A 181 0.66 3.31 -5.96
C SER A 181 1.57 3.44 -7.19
N PRO A 182 2.64 2.64 -7.30
CA PRO A 182 3.49 2.58 -8.49
C PRO A 182 2.79 1.80 -9.60
N LEU A 183 1.80 2.43 -10.24
CA LEU A 183 0.90 1.79 -11.21
C LEU A 183 1.66 1.04 -12.31
N ASP A 184 2.75 1.61 -12.81
CA ASP A 184 3.57 1.00 -13.86
C ASP A 184 4.17 -0.36 -13.48
N GLU A 185 4.70 -0.46 -12.26
CA GLU A 185 5.26 -1.69 -11.69
C GLU A 185 4.15 -2.69 -11.38
N LEU A 186 2.99 -2.21 -10.92
CA LEU A 186 1.88 -3.10 -10.60
C LEU A 186 1.28 -3.77 -11.85
N VAL A 187 1.38 -3.20 -13.05
CA VAL A 187 0.77 -3.80 -14.25
C VAL A 187 1.47 -5.08 -14.72
N LYS A 188 2.82 -5.11 -14.79
CA LYS A 188 3.56 -6.22 -15.44
C LYS A 188 3.83 -7.40 -14.49
N PRO A 189 4.70 -7.26 -13.48
CA PRO A 189 4.92 -8.33 -12.51
C PRO A 189 3.70 -8.57 -11.63
N GLY A 190 2.68 -7.69 -11.61
CA GLY A 190 1.49 -7.84 -10.76
C GLY A 190 1.75 -7.58 -9.28
N TRP A 191 2.96 -7.14 -8.94
CA TRP A 191 3.40 -6.77 -7.60
C TRP A 191 4.49 -5.71 -7.68
N SER A 192 4.75 -5.00 -6.58
CA SER A 192 5.87 -4.06 -6.49
C SER A 192 6.43 -4.01 -5.07
N SER A 193 7.75 -3.91 -4.96
CA SER A 193 8.46 -3.54 -3.73
C SER A 193 9.07 -2.14 -3.83
N LEU A 194 8.76 -1.38 -4.90
CA LEU A 194 9.34 -0.07 -5.13
C LEU A 194 8.64 0.94 -4.21
N PRO A 195 9.34 1.53 -3.23
CA PRO A 195 8.75 2.59 -2.42
C PRO A 195 8.55 3.85 -3.27
N LEU A 196 7.50 4.62 -2.97
CA LEU A 196 7.24 5.88 -3.66
C LEU A 196 8.13 7.00 -3.13
N GLY A 197 8.62 7.85 -4.04
CA GLY A 197 9.44 9.01 -3.73
C GLY A 197 8.66 10.33 -3.67
N TYR A 198 9.36 11.41 -3.32
CA TYR A 198 8.79 12.75 -3.21
C TYR A 198 8.17 13.24 -4.54
N ALA A 199 8.68 12.80 -5.69
CA ALA A 199 8.12 13.16 -6.99
C ALA A 199 6.63 12.79 -7.13
N ALA A 200 6.22 11.64 -6.58
CA ALA A 200 4.82 11.21 -6.59
C ALA A 200 3.95 12.13 -5.71
N VAL A 201 4.46 12.50 -4.53
CA VAL A 201 3.81 13.46 -3.61
C VAL A 201 3.64 14.81 -4.30
N ALA A 202 4.70 15.37 -4.88
CA ALA A 202 4.68 16.66 -5.56
C ALA A 202 3.70 16.68 -6.75
N GLN A 203 3.62 15.58 -7.53
CA GLN A 203 2.66 15.46 -8.62
C GLN A 203 1.22 15.45 -8.10
N ALA A 204 0.93 14.68 -7.05
CA ALA A 204 -0.40 14.63 -6.45
C ALA A 204 -0.78 15.99 -5.82
N GLN A 205 0.15 16.61 -5.09
CA GLN A 205 -0.02 17.94 -4.49
C GLN A 205 -0.45 18.98 -5.52
N ARG A 206 0.24 19.08 -6.67
CA ARG A 206 -0.11 20.03 -7.74
C ARG A 206 -1.52 19.86 -8.30
N ARG A 207 -2.10 18.68 -8.18
CA ARG A 207 -3.45 18.38 -8.67
C ARG A 207 -4.53 18.68 -7.64
N ILE A 208 -4.19 18.67 -6.35
CA ILE A 208 -5.11 18.94 -5.26
C ILE A 208 -5.07 20.41 -4.85
N VAL A 209 -3.87 21.00 -4.76
CA VAL A 209 -3.67 22.40 -4.37
C VAL A 209 -3.83 23.30 -5.59
N THR A 210 -5.06 23.76 -5.84
CA THR A 210 -5.40 24.52 -7.06
C THR A 210 -5.69 26.00 -6.79
N ASP A 211 -6.04 26.37 -5.57
CA ASP A 211 -6.46 27.72 -5.19
C ASP A 211 -5.64 28.27 -4.02
N PRO A 212 -4.88 29.37 -4.17
CA PRO A 212 -4.09 29.96 -3.09
C PRO A 212 -4.94 30.55 -1.95
N GLY A 213 -6.23 30.85 -2.17
CA GLY A 213 -7.16 31.36 -1.17
C GLY A 213 -7.77 30.30 -0.25
N VAL A 214 -7.41 29.03 -0.46
CA VAL A 214 -7.86 27.88 0.33
C VAL A 214 -6.67 27.31 1.09
N PHE A 215 -6.88 26.90 2.35
CA PHE A 215 -5.89 26.16 3.10
C PHE A 215 -6.07 24.65 2.93
N TYR A 216 -4.98 23.90 2.71
CA TYR A 216 -5.02 22.46 2.47
C TYR A 216 -4.31 21.68 3.58
N TYR A 217 -5.03 20.72 4.14
CA TYR A 217 -4.48 19.68 5.01
C TYR A 217 -4.32 18.42 4.18
N LEU A 218 -3.09 18.01 3.89
CA LEU A 218 -2.82 16.92 2.95
C LEU A 218 -2.22 15.70 3.68
N CYS A 219 -2.75 14.53 3.39
CA CYS A 219 -2.24 13.26 3.87
C CYS A 219 -1.95 12.35 2.68
N TYR A 220 -0.74 11.84 2.57
CA TYR A 220 -0.35 10.93 1.50
C TYR A 220 -0.09 9.53 2.05
N PHE A 221 -0.73 8.53 1.46
CA PHE A 221 -0.50 7.13 1.73
C PHE A 221 0.10 6.45 0.49
N ALA A 222 1.13 5.62 0.70
CA ALA A 222 1.72 4.80 -0.35
C ALA A 222 1.44 3.31 -0.10
N THR A 223 0.88 2.62 -1.08
CA THR A 223 0.57 1.18 -0.97
C THR A 223 1.81 0.30 -0.87
N THR A 224 2.96 0.79 -1.35
CA THR A 224 4.28 0.13 -1.28
C THR A 224 5.23 0.81 -0.28
N GLY A 225 4.74 1.73 0.54
CA GLY A 225 5.54 2.52 1.48
C GLY A 225 6.31 3.68 0.85
N TRP A 226 6.93 4.50 1.70
CA TRP A 226 7.69 5.68 1.27
C TRP A 226 9.20 5.44 1.23
N SER A 227 9.88 6.11 0.31
CA SER A 227 11.34 6.19 0.30
C SER A 227 11.83 7.02 1.49
N GLY A 228 13.10 6.88 1.88
CA GLY A 228 13.71 7.74 2.90
C GLY A 228 13.62 9.22 2.52
N GLU A 229 13.98 9.53 1.28
CA GLU A 229 13.87 10.87 0.69
C GLU A 229 12.48 11.48 0.85
N ALA A 230 11.41 10.73 0.59
CA ALA A 230 10.05 11.24 0.74
C ALA A 230 9.75 11.68 2.18
N ARG A 231 10.24 10.92 3.17
CA ARG A 231 10.07 11.25 4.60
C ARG A 231 10.84 12.51 4.98
N ASP A 232 12.06 12.68 4.45
CA ASP A 232 12.93 13.80 4.80
C ASP A 232 12.51 15.12 4.12
N ILE A 233 12.06 15.04 2.87
CA ILE A 233 11.82 16.23 2.02
C ILE A 233 10.40 16.77 2.15
N LEU A 234 9.48 16.03 2.79
CA LEU A 234 8.06 16.37 2.95
C LEU A 234 7.81 17.89 3.06
N ALA A 235 7.21 18.49 2.04
CA ALA A 235 7.14 19.94 1.92
C ALA A 235 5.85 20.48 2.54
N ASN A 236 5.97 21.62 3.21
CA ASN A 236 4.82 22.48 3.53
C ASN A 236 4.91 23.73 2.65
N GLY A 237 3.77 24.34 2.36
CA GLY A 237 3.70 25.57 1.57
C GLY A 237 3.00 26.70 2.32
N PRO A 238 2.78 27.84 1.65
CA PRO A 238 2.12 29.00 2.28
C PRO A 238 0.67 28.68 2.68
N ASN A 239 -0.03 27.89 1.87
CA ASN A 239 -1.44 27.55 2.06
C ASN A 239 -1.68 26.04 2.25
N PHE A 240 -0.66 25.26 2.60
CA PHE A 240 -0.86 23.84 2.91
C PHE A 240 0.16 23.29 3.89
N VAL A 241 -0.26 22.26 4.62
CA VAL A 241 0.60 21.36 5.39
C VAL A 241 0.38 19.93 4.90
N SER A 242 1.44 19.12 4.94
CA SER A 242 1.39 17.73 4.49
C SER A 242 1.97 16.74 5.49
N CYS A 243 1.40 15.54 5.48
CA CYS A 243 1.86 14.39 6.25
C CYS A 243 1.91 13.15 5.35
N LEU A 244 2.77 12.22 5.71
CA LEU A 244 2.84 10.89 5.13
C LEU A 244 2.23 9.89 6.09
N VAL A 245 1.46 8.95 5.56
CA VAL A 245 0.90 7.83 6.31
C VAL A 245 1.43 6.54 5.71
N GLU A 246 1.81 5.62 6.59
CA GLU A 246 2.35 4.31 6.23
C GLU A 246 1.66 3.22 7.04
N LYS A 247 1.39 2.08 6.41
CA LYS A 247 0.97 0.88 7.11
C LYS A 247 2.21 0.10 7.53
N HIS A 248 2.40 -0.11 8.83
CA HIS A 248 3.51 -0.88 9.39
C HIS A 248 2.96 -2.06 10.17
N ALA A 249 3.01 -3.26 9.56
CA ALA A 249 2.39 -4.49 10.06
C ALA A 249 0.91 -4.26 10.44
N ASP A 250 0.63 -4.13 11.75
CA ASP A 250 -0.70 -3.97 12.33
C ASP A 250 -1.03 -2.53 12.76
N SER A 251 -0.21 -1.56 12.34
CA SER A 251 -0.34 -0.15 12.76
C SER A 251 -0.27 0.83 11.60
N TRP A 252 -0.73 2.05 11.85
CA TRP A 252 -0.57 3.18 10.94
C TRP A 252 0.39 4.18 11.58
N ARG A 253 1.42 4.55 10.81
CA ARG A 253 2.40 5.56 11.22
C ARG A 253 2.14 6.84 10.44
N ILE A 254 2.08 7.96 11.15
CA ILE A 254 2.01 9.29 10.57
C ILE A 254 3.39 9.93 10.71
N THR A 255 3.91 10.48 9.61
CA THR A 255 5.12 11.31 9.59
C THR A 255 4.73 12.70 9.11
N ALA A 256 4.91 13.71 9.95
CA ALA A 256 4.63 15.10 9.60
C ALA A 256 5.78 15.99 10.10
N LYS A 257 6.02 17.11 9.42
CA LYS A 257 6.89 18.15 9.96
C LYS A 257 6.19 18.85 11.11
N ASP A 258 6.96 19.23 12.12
CA ASP A 258 6.46 20.07 13.21
C ASP A 258 6.08 21.45 12.66
N ASP A 259 4.77 21.66 12.51
CA ASP A 259 4.19 22.85 11.93
C ASP A 259 2.90 23.16 12.70
N GLY A 260 2.91 24.23 13.49
CA GLY A 260 1.81 24.59 14.39
C GLY A 260 0.46 24.79 13.69
N ARG A 261 0.44 24.91 12.35
CA ARG A 261 -0.78 24.99 11.55
C ARG A 261 -1.56 23.67 11.52
N TRP A 262 -0.92 22.55 11.85
CA TRP A 262 -1.62 21.28 12.05
C TRP A 262 -2.66 21.37 13.15
N GLY A 263 -2.30 21.90 14.34
CA GLY A 263 -3.17 21.85 15.51
C GLY A 263 -3.79 20.46 15.68
N ASP A 264 -5.11 20.42 15.90
CA ASP A 264 -5.87 19.16 16.03
C ASP A 264 -6.18 18.49 14.68
N ALA A 265 -5.93 19.15 13.55
CA ALA A 265 -6.25 18.63 12.22
C ALA A 265 -5.45 17.36 11.88
N LEU A 266 -4.27 17.18 12.46
CA LEU A 266 -3.45 15.99 12.21
C LEU A 266 -4.15 14.71 12.68
N ALA A 267 -4.97 14.80 13.74
CA ALA A 267 -5.74 13.67 14.28
C ALA A 267 -6.78 13.14 13.28
N VAL A 268 -7.19 13.94 12.29
CA VAL A 268 -8.08 13.48 11.20
C VAL A 268 -7.40 12.37 10.38
N TYR A 269 -6.07 12.35 10.33
CA TYR A 269 -5.29 11.35 9.60
C TYR A 269 -4.78 10.21 10.50
N ASP A 270 -5.25 10.18 11.74
CA ASP A 270 -5.10 9.03 12.62
C ASP A 270 -6.09 7.93 12.24
N LEU A 271 -5.60 6.99 11.45
CA LEU A 271 -6.45 5.95 10.86
C LEU A 271 -6.75 4.81 11.83
N GLU A 272 -6.12 4.78 12.99
CA GLU A 272 -6.39 3.80 14.03
C GLU A 272 -7.43 4.31 15.02
N THR A 273 -8.46 3.51 15.23
CA THR A 273 -9.40 3.73 16.32
C THR A 273 -8.70 3.55 17.66
N TYR A 274 -9.24 4.19 18.70
CA TYR A 274 -8.73 4.01 20.06
C TYR A 274 -8.72 2.54 20.51
N SER A 275 -9.74 1.76 20.11
CA SER A 275 -9.81 0.32 20.37
C SER A 275 -8.69 -0.46 19.68
N GLU A 276 -8.40 -0.18 18.40
CA GLU A 276 -7.30 -0.85 17.67
C GLU A 276 -5.93 -0.57 18.33
N LYS A 277 -5.73 0.66 18.80
CA LYS A 277 -4.51 1.02 19.54
C LYS A 277 -4.39 0.27 20.86
N ARG A 278 -5.48 0.16 21.61
CA ARG A 278 -5.53 -0.62 22.85
C ARG A 278 -5.27 -2.11 22.61
N ASP A 279 -5.90 -2.68 21.60
CA ASP A 279 -5.71 -4.08 21.23
C ASP A 279 -4.26 -4.38 20.87
N ARG A 280 -3.58 -3.44 20.19
CA ARG A 280 -2.14 -3.55 19.92
C ARG A 280 -1.31 -3.57 21.21
N VAL A 281 -1.63 -2.75 22.21
CA VAL A 281 -0.97 -2.83 23.53
C VAL A 281 -1.23 -4.19 24.17
N HIS A 282 -2.48 -4.68 24.14
CA HIS A 282 -2.83 -5.97 24.72
C HIS A 282 -2.08 -7.13 24.04
N ILE A 283 -2.00 -7.13 22.71
CA ILE A 283 -1.26 -8.13 21.93
C ILE A 283 0.24 -8.04 22.25
N PHE A 284 0.79 -6.83 22.34
CA PHE A 284 2.18 -6.61 22.71
C PHE A 284 2.47 -7.23 24.09
N VAL A 285 1.68 -6.88 25.11
CA VAL A 285 1.82 -7.39 26.48
C VAL A 285 1.69 -8.93 26.52
N LYS A 286 0.73 -9.50 25.79
CA LYS A 286 0.57 -10.96 25.69
C LYS A 286 1.77 -11.66 25.05
N ARG A 287 2.40 -11.06 24.03
CA ARG A 287 3.60 -11.62 23.39
C ARG A 287 4.84 -11.56 24.30
N HIS A 288 4.92 -10.54 25.15
CA HIS A 288 6.02 -10.36 26.11
C HIS A 288 5.65 -10.90 27.50
N THR A 289 4.72 -11.86 27.58
CA THR A 289 4.27 -12.43 28.86
C THR A 289 5.40 -13.17 29.60
N TYR A 290 6.35 -13.79 28.90
CA TYR A 290 7.51 -14.41 29.57
C TYR A 290 8.45 -13.37 30.18
N GLU A 291 8.64 -12.23 29.51
CA GLU A 291 9.41 -11.11 30.05
C GLU A 291 8.72 -10.53 31.28
N LEU A 292 7.39 -10.48 31.31
CA LEU A 292 6.60 -10.11 32.50
C LEU A 292 6.73 -11.08 33.69
N LEU A 293 7.21 -12.30 33.47
CA LEU A 293 7.51 -13.25 34.55
C LEU A 293 8.89 -13.00 35.17
N MET A 294 9.80 -12.34 34.44
CA MET A 294 11.20 -12.16 34.81
C MET A 294 11.56 -10.69 35.12
N ASP A 295 10.84 -9.73 34.54
CA ASP A 295 11.02 -8.29 34.65
C ASP A 295 9.66 -7.54 34.54
N ARG A 296 9.67 -6.22 34.72
CA ARG A 296 8.49 -5.34 34.61
C ARG A 296 8.46 -4.65 33.25
N LEU A 297 7.29 -4.64 32.58
CA LEU A 297 7.12 -3.79 31.40
C LEU A 297 6.70 -2.38 31.83
N SER A 298 7.58 -1.41 31.58
CA SER A 298 7.26 0.02 31.75
C SER A 298 6.40 0.55 30.60
N ASP A 299 5.53 1.51 30.91
CA ASP A 299 4.77 2.26 29.91
C ASP A 299 5.68 2.90 28.85
N ARG A 300 6.84 3.46 29.23
CA ARG A 300 7.84 4.02 28.31
C ARG A 300 8.35 3.00 27.30
N TYR A 301 8.72 1.80 27.76
CA TYR A 301 9.17 0.73 26.87
C TYR A 301 8.08 0.32 25.89
N VAL A 302 6.84 0.18 26.37
CA VAL A 302 5.70 -0.14 25.50
C VAL A 302 5.44 0.99 24.50
N CYS A 303 5.50 2.26 24.91
CA CYS A 303 5.37 3.40 23.99
C CYS A 303 6.44 3.35 22.89
N GLU A 304 7.71 3.13 23.27
CA GLU A 304 8.82 3.03 22.32
C GLU A 304 8.60 1.90 21.30
N LYS A 305 8.21 0.71 21.77
CA LYS A 305 8.04 -0.45 20.90
C LYS A 305 6.77 -0.43 20.06
N THR A 306 5.70 0.16 20.57
CA THR A 306 4.41 0.22 19.86
C THR A 306 4.24 1.51 19.03
N GLY A 307 5.03 2.55 19.32
CA GLY A 307 4.86 3.89 18.75
C GLY A 307 3.59 4.60 19.22
N LEU A 308 2.97 4.14 20.32
CA LEU A 308 1.71 4.68 20.82
C LEU A 308 1.94 5.83 21.82
N PRO A 309 1.01 6.80 21.87
CA PRO A 309 0.99 7.82 22.92
C PRO A 309 0.88 7.22 24.33
N LEU A 310 1.53 7.89 25.30
CA LEU A 310 1.62 7.43 26.68
C LEU A 310 0.26 7.28 27.37
N ASP A 311 -0.67 8.17 27.09
CA ASP A 311 -2.05 8.12 27.60
C ASP A 311 -2.81 6.89 27.10
N VAL A 312 -2.62 6.49 25.83
CA VAL A 312 -3.20 5.27 25.26
C VAL A 312 -2.63 4.03 25.93
N VAL A 313 -1.30 3.97 26.12
CA VAL A 313 -0.63 2.85 26.79
C VAL A 313 -1.08 2.75 28.25
N ARG A 314 -1.12 3.86 28.98
CA ARG A 314 -1.55 3.89 30.38
C ARG A 314 -3.01 3.51 30.55
N ALA A 315 -3.90 3.96 29.67
CA ALA A 315 -5.28 3.51 29.67
C ALA A 315 -5.35 1.99 29.50
N SER A 316 -4.68 1.45 28.48
CA SER A 316 -4.61 0.01 28.22
C SER A 316 -4.09 -0.78 29.42
N PHE A 317 -3.09 -0.25 30.15
CA PHE A 317 -2.57 -0.89 31.36
C PHE A 317 -3.60 -0.95 32.49
N ARG A 318 -4.44 0.08 32.66
CA ARG A 318 -5.53 0.08 33.66
C ARG A 318 -6.63 -0.92 33.30
N ASP A 319 -6.87 -1.13 32.01
CA ASP A 319 -7.81 -2.15 31.55
C ASP A 319 -7.25 -3.56 31.78
N LEU A 320 -5.96 -3.76 31.48
CA LEU A 320 -5.27 -5.02 31.73
C LEU A 320 -5.16 -5.35 33.21
N SER A 321 -5.09 -4.36 34.11
CA SER A 321 -5.06 -4.60 35.56
C SER A 321 -6.38 -5.14 36.13
N GLN A 322 -7.43 -5.24 35.31
CA GLN A 322 -8.64 -5.96 35.67
C GLN A 322 -8.47 -7.48 35.51
N ASP A 323 -7.43 -7.93 34.80
CA ASP A 323 -7.03 -9.33 34.75
C ASP A 323 -6.40 -9.72 36.11
N PRO A 324 -6.91 -10.75 36.81
CA PRO A 324 -6.42 -11.13 38.13
C PRO A 324 -4.95 -11.53 38.14
N PHE A 325 -4.37 -11.88 36.99
CA PHE A 325 -2.98 -12.25 36.86
C PHE A 325 -2.06 -11.07 36.54
N VAL A 326 -2.57 -9.84 36.43
CA VAL A 326 -1.77 -8.65 36.08
C VAL A 326 -1.82 -7.65 37.23
N HIS A 327 -0.66 -7.41 37.85
CA HIS A 327 -0.50 -6.34 38.84
C HIS A 327 0.07 -5.10 38.18
N LEU A 328 -0.64 -3.99 38.35
CA LEU A 328 -0.22 -2.67 37.94
C LEU A 328 0.38 -1.93 39.13
N THR A 329 1.67 -1.63 39.06
CA THR A 329 2.32 -0.68 39.95
C THR A 329 2.35 0.68 39.26
N ALA A 330 1.82 1.70 39.91
CA ALA A 330 1.96 3.08 39.47
C ALA A 330 2.73 3.85 40.55
N ASP A 331 3.87 4.41 40.19
CA ASP A 331 4.48 5.51 40.93
C ASP A 331 4.17 6.83 40.19
N GLU A 332 4.60 7.97 40.74
CA GLU A 332 4.30 9.29 40.16
C GLU A 332 4.80 9.44 38.70
N GLU A 333 5.78 8.64 38.27
CA GLU A 333 6.44 8.80 36.97
C GLU A 333 6.15 7.68 35.97
N GLN A 334 5.82 6.47 36.43
CA GLN A 334 5.75 5.28 35.58
C GLN A 334 4.64 4.30 35.97
N PHE A 335 3.93 3.81 34.95
CA PHE A 335 3.07 2.65 35.06
C PHE A 335 3.88 1.40 34.69
N ARG A 336 3.84 0.39 35.54
CA ARG A 336 4.53 -0.90 35.33
C ARG A 336 3.55 -2.05 35.54
N ILE A 337 3.51 -2.98 34.60
CA ILE A 337 2.76 -4.22 34.75
C ILE A 337 3.70 -5.38 35.07
N SER A 338 3.22 -6.30 35.91
CA SER A 338 3.89 -7.55 36.30
C SER A 338 2.85 -8.65 36.43
N ARG A 339 3.25 -9.92 36.27
CA ARG A 339 2.33 -11.03 36.53
C ARG A 339 2.28 -11.41 38.01
N VAL A 340 1.08 -11.65 38.54
CA VAL A 340 0.86 -12.23 39.87
C VAL A 340 0.64 -13.73 39.72
N TYR A 341 1.27 -14.50 40.60
CA TYR A 341 1.11 -15.96 40.69
C TYR A 341 0.02 -16.33 41.69
#